data_AF-A0A7Y0GU83-F1
#
_entry.id   AF-A0A7Y0GU83-F1
#
_cell.length_a   1.000
_cell.length_b   1.000
_cell.length_c   1.000
_cell.angle_alpha   90.00
_cell.angle_beta   90.00
_cell.angle_gamma   90.00
#
_symmetry.space_group_name_H-M   'P 1'
#
loop_
_entity.id
_entity.type
_entity.pdbx_description
1 polymer ?
#
loop_
_entity_poly.entity_id
_entity_poly.type
_entity_poly.pdbx_seq_one_letter_code
_entity_poly.pdbx_strand_id
1 'polypeptide(L)'
;MAAHTARDITTLIALISGGVALLSPWLMRLVADAGLAPLELVPAVAIVAFGCVLSVAYLANVHLVFAAGRSLGLPVITPLSLPIRLGCAYVVGRQNLVLLVAGFPATYAVLALGTAGLRRYLHAARWSETTLLVPAGIRLALCVLGGVLPTSGTVALARIAMATLASLGTLRLGRRVLSQTP
;
A
#
# COMPACT_ATOMS: atom_id res chain seq x y z
N MET A 1 -13.56 -19.84 -5.14
CA MET A 1 -14.10 -18.79 -4.24
C MET A 1 -12.99 -17.92 -3.65
N ALA A 2 -12.05 -18.46 -2.86
CA ALA A 2 -10.99 -17.66 -2.19
C ALA A 2 -10.13 -16.79 -3.12
N ALA A 3 -9.82 -17.23 -4.35
CA ALA A 3 -9.03 -16.45 -5.31
C ALA A 3 -9.78 -15.21 -5.86
N HIS A 4 -11.11 -15.24 -5.92
CA HIS A 4 -11.92 -14.11 -6.40
C HIS A 4 -12.08 -13.07 -5.29
N THR A 5 -12.46 -13.50 -4.08
CA THR A 5 -12.58 -12.64 -2.90
C THR A 5 -11.27 -11.87 -2.63
N ALA A 6 -10.14 -12.52 -2.82
CA ALA A 6 -8.83 -11.91 -2.66
C ALA A 6 -8.45 -10.89 -3.70
N ARG A 7 -8.75 -11.19 -4.96
CA ARG A 7 -8.58 -10.25 -6.04
C ARG A 7 -9.43 -9.02 -5.78
N ASP A 8 -10.67 -9.20 -5.34
CA ASP A 8 -11.56 -8.09 -5.03
C ASP A 8 -11.05 -7.26 -3.85
N ILE A 9 -10.66 -7.89 -2.74
CA ILE A 9 -10.10 -7.18 -1.57
C ILE A 9 -8.82 -6.42 -1.94
N THR A 10 -7.90 -7.04 -2.69
CA THR A 10 -6.66 -6.37 -3.11
C THR A 10 -6.89 -5.24 -4.10
N THR A 11 -7.88 -5.38 -4.98
CA THR A 11 -8.29 -4.30 -5.90
C THR A 11 -8.95 -3.15 -5.13
N LEU A 12 -9.79 -3.46 -4.15
CA LEU A 12 -10.44 -2.48 -3.28
C LEU A 12 -9.41 -1.66 -2.49
N ILE A 13 -8.41 -2.34 -1.91
CA ILE A 13 -7.31 -1.70 -1.20
C ILE A 13 -6.45 -0.85 -2.16
N ALA A 14 -6.20 -1.33 -3.38
CA ALA A 14 -5.49 -0.56 -4.40
C ALA A 14 -6.21 0.75 -4.74
N LEU A 15 -7.54 0.70 -4.88
CA LEU A 15 -8.35 1.87 -5.18
C LEU A 15 -8.43 2.85 -4.00
N ILE A 16 -8.59 2.37 -2.77
CA ILE A 16 -8.58 3.22 -1.56
C ILE A 16 -7.22 3.90 -1.40
N SER A 17 -6.14 3.12 -1.46
CA SER A 17 -4.78 3.62 -1.29
C SER A 17 -4.38 4.61 -2.40
N GLY A 18 -4.76 4.33 -3.65
CA GLY A 18 -4.57 5.24 -4.78
C GLY A 18 -5.44 6.51 -4.66
N GLY A 19 -6.68 6.37 -4.20
CA GLY A 19 -7.57 7.50 -3.93
C GLY A 19 -7.01 8.43 -2.85
N VAL A 20 -6.48 7.88 -1.76
CA VAL A 20 -5.78 8.66 -0.71
C VAL A 20 -4.55 9.37 -1.27
N ALA A 21 -3.76 8.72 -2.12
CA ALA A 21 -2.61 9.37 -2.77
C ALA A 21 -3.05 10.52 -3.69
N LEU A 22 -4.13 10.34 -4.45
CA LEU A 22 -4.69 11.37 -5.33
C LEU A 22 -5.30 12.56 -4.55
N LEU A 23 -5.97 12.28 -3.42
CA LEU A 23 -6.59 13.28 -2.56
C LEU A 23 -5.63 13.91 -1.53
N SER A 24 -4.40 13.42 -1.47
CA SER A 24 -3.38 13.86 -0.50
C SER A 24 -3.17 15.38 -0.43
N PRO A 25 -3.25 16.19 -1.52
CA PRO A 25 -3.06 17.63 -1.42
C PRO A 25 -4.17 18.33 -0.63
N TRP A 26 -5.41 17.85 -0.71
CA TRP A 26 -6.54 18.38 0.05
C TRP A 26 -6.58 17.84 1.47
N LEU A 27 -6.26 16.55 1.65
CA LEU A 27 -6.15 15.93 2.97
C LEU A 27 -5.06 16.58 3.83
N MET A 28 -3.90 16.88 3.25
CA MET A 28 -2.81 17.56 3.96
C MET A 28 -3.18 18.99 4.35
N ARG A 29 -4.03 19.70 3.59
CA ARG A 29 -4.53 21.02 4.00
C ARG A 29 -5.51 20.97 5.19
N LEU A 30 -6.17 19.83 5.41
CA LEU A 30 -7.07 19.63 6.54
C LEU A 30 -6.33 19.16 7.79
N VAL A 31 -5.25 18.38 7.61
CA VAL A 31 -4.55 17.69 8.71
C VAL A 31 -3.24 18.38 9.12
N ALA A 32 -2.50 18.94 8.17
CA ALA A 32 -1.21 19.57 8.46
C ALA A 32 -1.42 21.05 8.82
N ASP A 33 -0.72 21.47 9.87
CA ASP A 33 -0.66 22.88 10.26
C ASP A 33 -0.05 23.74 9.13
N ALA A 34 -0.47 24.99 9.02
CA ALA A 34 -0.07 25.88 7.93
C ALA A 34 1.46 26.12 7.89
N GLY A 35 2.14 25.94 9.04
CA GLY A 35 3.60 26.03 9.16
C GLY A 35 4.38 24.86 8.52
N LEU A 36 3.73 23.76 8.15
CA LEU A 36 4.39 22.55 7.63
C LEU A 36 4.44 22.45 6.09
N ALA A 37 4.17 23.54 5.37
CA ALA A 37 4.13 23.59 3.91
C ALA A 37 3.43 22.33 3.29
N PRO A 38 2.10 22.16 3.50
CA PRO A 38 1.37 20.91 3.27
C PRO A 38 1.52 20.29 1.87
N LEU A 39 1.85 21.11 0.87
CA LEU A 39 2.04 20.69 -0.52
C LEU A 39 3.37 19.94 -0.73
N GLU A 40 4.39 20.19 0.09
CA GLU A 40 5.67 19.50 0.04
C GLU A 40 5.59 18.07 0.62
N LEU A 41 4.56 17.79 1.42
CA LEU A 41 4.30 16.47 2.00
C LEU A 41 3.52 15.53 1.07
N VAL A 42 2.98 16.03 -0.04
CA VAL A 42 2.21 15.25 -1.02
C VAL A 42 3.00 14.03 -1.57
N PRO A 43 4.28 14.15 -1.95
CA PRO A 43 5.06 13.00 -2.40
C PRO A 43 5.33 12.00 -1.27
N ALA A 44 5.50 12.46 -0.03
CA ALA A 44 5.63 11.59 1.13
C ALA A 44 4.37 10.74 1.34
N VAL A 45 3.18 11.34 1.20
CA VAL A 45 1.91 10.61 1.27
C VAL A 45 1.80 9.58 0.15
N ALA A 46 2.26 9.88 -1.08
CA ALA A 46 2.27 8.91 -2.17
C ALA A 46 3.21 7.70 -1.87
N ILE A 47 4.37 7.95 -1.26
CA ILE A 47 5.34 6.91 -0.86
C ILE A 47 4.75 6.02 0.26
N VAL A 48 4.15 6.62 1.29
CA VAL A 48 3.50 5.87 2.38
C VAL A 48 2.29 5.11 1.86
N ALA A 49 1.48 5.77 1.03
CA ALA A 49 0.36 5.15 0.36
C ALA A 49 0.83 3.91 -0.39
N PHE A 50 1.98 3.93 -1.08
CA PHE A 50 2.59 2.76 -1.71
C PHE A 50 3.04 1.67 -0.71
N GLY A 51 3.52 2.03 0.48
CA GLY A 51 3.83 1.06 1.55
C GLY A 51 2.62 0.29 2.09
N CYS A 52 1.42 0.90 2.10
CA CYS A 52 0.19 0.32 2.67
C CYS A 52 -0.36 -0.95 1.97
N VAL A 53 0.25 -1.46 0.90
CA VAL A 53 -0.13 -2.75 0.29
C VAL A 53 0.93 -3.79 0.48
N LEU A 54 2.18 -3.37 0.63
CA LEU A 54 3.17 -4.28 1.18
C LEU A 54 2.72 -4.73 2.58
N SER A 55 2.05 -3.84 3.34
CA SER A 55 1.41 -4.22 4.61
C SER A 55 0.26 -5.22 4.45
N VAL A 56 -0.55 -5.10 3.40
CA VAL A 56 -1.66 -6.01 3.12
C VAL A 56 -1.16 -7.37 2.62
N ALA A 57 -0.15 -7.39 1.75
CA ALA A 57 0.52 -8.61 1.32
C ALA A 57 1.18 -9.32 2.51
N TYR A 58 1.84 -8.56 3.38
CA TYR A 58 2.33 -9.05 4.67
C TYR A 58 1.21 -9.65 5.52
N LEU A 59 0.13 -8.92 5.80
CA LEU A 59 -1.02 -9.39 6.59
C LEU A 59 -1.60 -10.68 6.02
N ALA A 60 -1.83 -10.73 4.70
CA ALA A 60 -2.35 -11.92 4.03
C ALA A 60 -1.42 -13.14 4.20
N ASN A 61 -0.10 -12.94 4.03
CA ASN A 61 0.88 -14.02 4.21
C ASN A 61 1.02 -14.44 5.68
N VAL A 62 0.94 -13.51 6.62
CA VAL A 62 0.98 -13.78 8.06
C VAL A 62 -0.18 -14.67 8.49
N HIS A 63 -1.40 -14.39 8.03
CA HIS A 63 -2.56 -15.24 8.34
C HIS A 63 -2.38 -16.66 7.81
N LEU A 64 -1.77 -16.85 6.64
CA LEU A 64 -1.46 -18.17 6.10
C LEU A 64 -0.38 -18.90 6.91
N VAL A 65 0.65 -18.18 7.38
CA VAL A 65 1.70 -18.74 8.26
C VAL A 65 1.11 -19.14 9.62
N PHE A 66 0.22 -18.33 10.19
CA PHE A 66 -0.50 -18.68 11.41
C PHE A 66 -1.43 -19.88 11.22
N ALA A 67 -2.16 -19.94 10.11
CA ALA A 67 -3.01 -21.09 9.78
C ALA A 67 -2.21 -22.39 9.61
N ALA A 68 -0.94 -22.31 9.20
CA ALA A 68 -0.03 -23.45 9.12
C ALA A 68 0.56 -23.87 10.48
N GLY A 69 0.22 -23.20 11.58
CA GLY A 69 0.59 -23.57 12.95
C GLY A 69 2.06 -23.38 13.32
N ARG A 70 2.87 -22.74 12.45
CA ARG A 70 4.31 -22.52 12.68
C ARG A 70 4.68 -21.05 12.60
N SER A 71 4.47 -20.34 13.71
CA SER A 71 4.74 -18.89 13.85
C SER A 71 6.20 -18.53 14.16
N LEU A 72 7.07 -19.52 14.43
CA LEU A 72 8.43 -19.30 14.92
C LEU A 72 9.33 -18.43 14.01
N GLY A 73 9.02 -18.28 12.72
CA GLY A 73 9.78 -17.39 11.83
C GLY A 73 9.36 -15.91 11.90
N LEU A 74 8.12 -15.61 12.30
CA LEU A 74 7.62 -14.23 12.45
C LEU A 74 8.37 -13.38 13.50
N PRO A 75 8.73 -13.92 14.68
CA PRO A 75 9.50 -13.17 15.67
C PRO A 75 10.95 -12.89 15.23
N VAL A 76 11.45 -13.52 14.17
CA VAL A 76 12.76 -13.19 13.57
C VAL A 76 12.62 -12.11 12.49
N ILE A 77 11.63 -12.26 11.61
CA ILE A 77 11.40 -11.34 10.48
C ILE A 77 11.01 -9.92 10.96
N THR A 78 10.24 -9.84 12.04
CA THR A 78 9.75 -8.56 12.58
C THR A 78 10.88 -7.66 13.12
N PRO A 79 11.77 -8.10 14.02
CA PRO A 79 12.90 -7.28 14.48
C PRO A 79 13.91 -7.00 13.37
N LEU A 80 14.09 -7.89 12.39
CA LEU A 80 14.95 -7.66 11.20
C LEU A 80 14.43 -6.53 10.29
N SER A 81 13.12 -6.27 10.31
CA SER A 81 12.55 -5.17 9.52
C SER A 81 12.95 -3.79 10.04
N LEU A 82 13.24 -3.64 11.34
CA LEU A 82 13.64 -2.39 11.97
C LEU A 82 15.01 -1.85 11.51
N PRO A 83 16.11 -2.62 11.52
CA PRO A 83 17.40 -2.13 11.02
C PRO A 83 17.34 -1.86 9.52
N ILE A 84 16.57 -2.62 8.74
CA ILE A 84 16.39 -2.34 7.31
C ILE A 84 15.60 -1.05 7.10
N ARG A 85 14.55 -0.82 7.90
CA ARG A 85 13.82 0.46 7.91
C ARG A 85 14.76 1.62 8.21
N LEU A 86 15.53 1.54 9.30
CA LEU A 86 16.46 2.58 9.70
C LEU A 86 17.55 2.80 8.65
N GLY A 87 18.14 1.73 8.12
CA GLY A 87 19.17 1.83 7.09
C GLY A 87 18.64 2.47 5.81
N CYS A 88 17.47 2.05 5.35
CA CYS A 88 16.83 2.64 4.17
C CYS A 88 16.45 4.10 4.41
N ALA A 89 15.77 4.41 5.53
CA ALA A 89 15.42 5.78 5.89
C ALA A 89 16.65 6.68 6.05
N TYR A 90 17.74 6.16 6.61
CA TYR A 90 18.99 6.91 6.78
C TYR A 90 19.64 7.20 5.44
N VAL A 91 19.86 6.19 4.59
CA VAL A 91 20.52 6.35 3.29
C VAL A 91 19.72 7.25 2.36
N VAL A 92 18.41 7.02 2.28
CA VAL A 92 17.50 7.71 1.34
C VAL A 92 17.09 9.08 1.88
N GLY A 93 16.91 9.20 3.20
CA GLY A 93 16.60 10.46 3.88
C GLY A 93 17.74 11.47 3.88
N ARG A 94 18.99 11.05 3.62
CA ARG A 94 20.11 12.01 3.40
C ARG A 94 19.91 12.92 2.19
N GLN A 95 19.11 12.48 1.21
CA GLN A 95 18.90 13.23 -0.03
C GLN A 95 17.76 14.24 0.11
N ASN A 96 16.72 13.90 0.87
CA ASN A 96 15.56 14.76 1.09
C ASN A 96 14.75 14.24 2.31
N LEU A 97 14.22 15.16 3.12
CA LEU A 97 13.37 14.83 4.27
C LEU A 97 12.07 14.10 3.85
N VAL A 98 11.53 14.39 2.68
CA VAL A 98 10.36 13.69 2.10
C VAL A 98 10.69 12.23 1.77
N LEU A 99 11.96 11.92 1.50
CA LEU A 99 12.41 10.57 1.21
C LEU A 99 12.67 9.74 2.48
N LEU A 100 12.70 10.36 3.67
CA LEU A 100 12.78 9.65 4.94
C LEU A 100 11.63 8.64 5.11
N VAL A 101 10.44 8.97 4.58
CA VAL A 101 9.25 8.11 4.69
C VAL A 101 9.33 6.87 3.80
N ALA A 102 10.32 6.77 2.91
CA ALA A 102 10.62 5.55 2.14
C ALA A 102 11.03 4.37 3.03
N GLY A 103 11.44 4.61 4.28
CA GLY A 103 11.63 3.54 5.26
C GLY A 103 10.35 2.72 5.50
N PHE A 104 9.17 3.34 5.42
CA PHE A 104 7.89 2.66 5.62
C PHE A 104 7.62 1.56 4.57
N PRO A 105 7.60 1.85 3.26
CA PRO A 105 7.48 0.79 2.24
C PRO A 105 8.63 -0.22 2.31
N ALA A 106 9.86 0.20 2.63
CA ALA A 106 10.98 -0.74 2.78
C ALA A 106 10.73 -1.76 3.91
N THR A 107 10.21 -1.32 5.04
CA THR A 107 9.84 -2.19 6.17
C THR A 107 8.85 -3.26 5.71
N TYR A 108 7.78 -2.82 5.05
CA TYR A 108 6.75 -3.74 4.61
C TYR A 108 7.18 -4.62 3.43
N ALA A 109 8.12 -4.18 2.60
CA ALA A 109 8.72 -5.03 1.58
C ALA A 109 9.45 -6.22 2.22
N VAL A 110 10.28 -5.96 3.24
CA VAL A 110 10.98 -7.00 4.00
C VAL A 110 9.98 -7.95 4.66
N LEU A 111 8.96 -7.40 5.33
CA LEU A 111 7.94 -8.20 6.00
C LEU A 111 7.15 -9.06 4.99
N ALA A 112 6.73 -8.49 3.86
CA ALA A 112 5.99 -9.20 2.82
C ALA A 112 6.83 -10.31 2.17
N LEU A 113 8.09 -10.03 1.85
CA LEU A 113 9.00 -11.01 1.24
C LEU A 113 9.42 -12.09 2.24
N GLY A 114 9.72 -11.71 3.48
CA GLY A 114 10.06 -12.65 4.55
C GLY A 114 8.92 -13.61 4.85
N THR A 115 7.69 -13.09 4.97
CA THR A 115 6.50 -13.93 5.19
C THR A 115 6.13 -14.77 3.97
N ALA A 116 6.32 -14.27 2.75
CA ALA A 116 6.17 -15.07 1.53
C ALA A 116 7.21 -16.20 1.44
N GLY A 117 8.46 -15.93 1.80
CA GLY A 117 9.53 -16.93 1.88
C GLY A 117 9.25 -17.99 2.93
N LEU A 118 8.83 -17.58 4.13
CA LEU A 118 8.45 -18.49 5.21
C LEU A 118 7.23 -19.34 4.82
N ARG A 119 6.23 -18.75 4.15
CA ARG A 119 5.09 -19.50 3.58
C ARG A 119 5.54 -20.58 2.60
N ARG A 120 6.48 -20.26 1.70
CA ARG A 120 7.03 -21.22 0.72
C ARG A 120 7.80 -22.34 1.41
N TYR A 121 8.60 -22.00 2.43
CA TYR A 121 9.36 -22.97 3.23
C TYR A 121 8.46 -23.92 4.02
N LEU A 122 7.34 -23.42 4.55
CA LEU A 122 6.37 -24.20 5.32
C LEU A 122 5.41 -25.03 4.45
N HIS A 123 5.56 -25.01 3.11
CA HIS A 123 4.62 -25.63 2.17
C HIS A 123 3.15 -25.26 2.40
N ALA A 124 2.90 -24.08 2.98
CA ALA A 124 1.56 -23.58 3.26
C ALA A 124 0.78 -23.33 1.95
N ALA A 125 -0.55 -23.25 2.05
CA ALA A 125 -1.45 -23.09 0.92
C ALA A 125 -0.95 -22.03 -0.08
N ARG A 126 -0.78 -22.45 -1.34
CA ARG A 126 -0.29 -21.57 -2.42
C ARG A 126 -1.43 -20.71 -2.92
N TRP A 127 -1.15 -19.42 -3.08
CA TRP A 127 -1.99 -18.53 -3.87
C TRP A 127 -1.35 -18.23 -5.21
N SER A 128 -2.17 -18.00 -6.23
CA SER A 128 -1.72 -17.52 -7.52
C SER A 128 -1.18 -16.09 -7.35
N GLU A 129 0.14 -15.97 -7.27
CA GLU A 129 0.86 -14.69 -7.21
C GLU A 129 0.56 -13.84 -8.45
N THR A 130 0.26 -14.48 -9.58
CA THR A 130 -0.20 -13.84 -10.82
C THR A 130 -1.53 -13.11 -10.69
N THR A 131 -2.43 -13.54 -9.79
CA THR A 131 -3.71 -12.83 -9.58
C THR A 131 -3.53 -11.48 -8.88
N LEU A 132 -2.40 -11.29 -8.19
CA LEU A 132 -2.06 -10.08 -7.44
C LEU A 132 -1.28 -9.06 -8.29
N LEU A 133 -0.74 -9.47 -9.44
CA LEU A 133 0.01 -8.59 -10.34
C LEU A 133 -0.85 -7.46 -10.91
N VAL A 134 -2.09 -7.77 -11.30
CA VAL A 134 -3.00 -6.76 -11.89
C VAL A 134 -3.39 -5.68 -10.87
N PRO A 135 -3.86 -6.01 -9.64
CA PRO A 135 -4.08 -5.02 -8.58
C PRO A 135 -2.82 -4.23 -8.22
N ALA A 136 -1.66 -4.89 -8.18
CA ALA A 136 -0.38 -4.23 -7.90
C ALA A 136 -0.01 -3.21 -8.99
N GLY A 137 -0.22 -3.54 -10.26
CA GLY A 137 0.02 -2.65 -11.39
C GLY A 137 -0.90 -1.42 -11.40
N ILE A 138 -2.20 -1.64 -11.22
CA ILE A 138 -3.20 -0.54 -11.10
C ILE A 138 -2.81 0.41 -9.97
N ARG A 139 -2.37 -0.15 -8.85
CA ARG A 139 -1.95 0.63 -7.70
C ARG A 139 -0.68 1.41 -7.93
N LEU A 140 0.34 0.78 -8.49
CA LEU A 140 1.61 1.45 -8.81
C LEU A 140 1.33 2.65 -9.71
N ALA A 141 0.48 2.47 -10.73
CA ALA A 141 0.04 3.55 -11.60
C ALA A 141 -0.66 4.67 -10.80
N LEU A 142 -1.63 4.35 -9.93
CA LEU A 142 -2.35 5.35 -9.14
C LEU A 142 -1.46 6.09 -8.13
N CYS A 143 -0.51 5.41 -7.49
CA CYS A 143 0.44 6.04 -6.55
C CYS A 143 1.45 6.93 -7.28
N VAL A 144 1.96 6.50 -8.44
CA VAL A 144 2.85 7.32 -9.28
C VAL A 144 2.10 8.54 -9.80
N LEU A 145 0.88 8.37 -10.33
CA LEU A 145 0.03 9.48 -10.74
C LEU A 145 -0.29 10.41 -9.55
N GLY A 146 -0.58 9.85 -8.38
CA GLY A 146 -0.81 10.58 -7.14
C GLY A 146 0.40 11.38 -6.66
N GLY A 147 1.62 10.95 -6.94
CA GLY A 147 2.85 11.70 -6.60
C GLY A 147 3.27 12.72 -7.65
N VAL A 148 3.03 12.43 -8.93
CA VAL A 148 3.55 13.23 -10.06
C VAL A 148 2.56 14.30 -10.54
N LEU A 149 1.25 14.12 -10.36
CA LEU A 149 0.29 15.09 -10.87
C LEU A 149 0.45 16.47 -10.20
N PRO A 150 0.25 17.58 -10.94
CA PRO A 150 0.22 18.92 -10.39
C PRO A 150 -0.86 19.08 -9.31
N THR A 151 -0.55 19.81 -8.25
CA THR A 151 -1.47 20.11 -7.12
C THR A 151 -2.34 21.33 -7.38
N SER A 152 -2.08 22.10 -8.45
CA SER A 152 -2.79 23.32 -8.82
C SER A 152 -3.05 23.40 -10.33
N GLY A 153 -4.04 24.20 -10.74
CA GLY A 153 -4.43 24.40 -12.13
C GLY A 153 -5.49 23.42 -12.65
N THR A 154 -5.86 23.53 -13.93
CA THR A 154 -6.85 22.68 -14.61
C THR A 154 -6.51 21.20 -14.58
N VAL A 155 -5.22 20.84 -14.45
CA VAL A 155 -4.76 19.45 -14.31
C VAL A 155 -5.16 18.84 -12.96
N ALA A 156 -5.47 19.65 -11.94
CA ALA A 156 -6.04 19.16 -10.69
C ALA A 156 -7.44 18.52 -10.87
N LEU A 157 -8.19 18.92 -11.92
CA LEU A 157 -9.44 18.27 -12.30
C LEU A 157 -9.22 16.81 -12.71
N ALA A 158 -8.10 16.49 -13.36
CA ALA A 158 -7.75 15.11 -13.69
C ALA A 158 -7.49 14.28 -12.42
N ARG A 159 -6.87 14.87 -11.38
CA ARG A 159 -6.71 14.25 -10.06
C ARG A 159 -8.06 13.95 -9.40
N ILE A 160 -8.99 14.89 -9.46
CA ILE A 160 -10.36 14.73 -8.92
C ILE A 160 -11.15 13.70 -9.74
N ALA A 161 -11.06 13.72 -11.06
CA ALA A 161 -11.70 12.72 -11.93
C ALA A 161 -11.16 11.31 -11.65
N MET A 162 -9.85 11.16 -11.49
CA MET A 162 -9.24 9.88 -11.13
C MET A 162 -9.61 9.43 -9.71
N ALA A 163 -9.66 10.36 -8.75
CA ALA A 163 -10.08 10.06 -7.38
C ALA A 163 -11.55 9.63 -7.33
N THR A 164 -12.43 10.33 -8.04
CA THR A 164 -13.86 9.98 -8.12
C THR A 164 -14.07 8.65 -8.83
N LEU A 165 -13.34 8.35 -9.90
CA LEU A 165 -13.34 7.03 -10.53
C LEU A 165 -12.85 5.93 -9.57
N ALA A 166 -11.79 6.21 -8.80
CA ALA A 166 -11.28 5.27 -7.79
C ALA A 166 -12.30 5.04 -6.65
N SER A 167 -12.97 6.09 -6.18
CA SER A 167 -14.05 6.01 -5.18
C SER A 167 -15.26 5.25 -5.72
N LEU A 168 -15.69 5.50 -6.95
CA LEU A 168 -16.77 4.76 -7.61
C LEU A 168 -16.41 3.29 -7.79
N GLY A 169 -15.18 3.00 -8.19
CA GLY A 169 -14.64 1.64 -8.27
C GLY A 169 -14.70 0.95 -6.90
N THR A 170 -14.27 1.65 -5.85
CA THR A 170 -14.27 1.15 -4.46
C THR A 170 -15.69 0.85 -3.98
N LEU A 171 -16.64 1.76 -4.22
CA LEU A 171 -18.05 1.58 -3.85
C LEU A 171 -18.70 0.40 -4.59
N ARG A 172 -18.43 0.26 -5.89
CA ARG A 172 -18.96 -0.85 -6.71
C ARG A 172 -18.39 -2.19 -6.25
N LEU A 173 -17.09 -2.26 -6.00
CA LEU A 173 -16.44 -3.49 -5.54
C LEU A 173 -16.85 -3.84 -4.10
N GLY A 174 -16.88 -2.86 -3.21
CA GLY A 174 -17.32 -3.03 -1.82
C GLY A 174 -18.75 -3.56 -1.74
N ARG A 175 -19.66 -3.02 -2.56
CA ARG A 175 -21.03 -3.54 -2.70
C ARG A 175 -21.07 -5.00 -3.15
N ARG A 176 -20.23 -5.38 -4.12
CA ARG A 176 -20.14 -6.78 -4.58
C ARG A 176 -19.65 -7.72 -3.49
N VAL A 177 -18.61 -7.33 -2.74
CA VAL A 177 -18.06 -8.14 -1.65
C VAL A 177 -19.08 -8.32 -0.53
N LEU A 178 -19.77 -7.24 -0.12
CA LEU A 178 -20.82 -7.28 0.92
C LEU A 178 -22.03 -8.11 0.50
N SER A 179 -22.36 -8.15 -0.79
CA SER A 179 -23.45 -9.01 -1.31
C SER A 179 -23.09 -10.49 -1.44
N GLN A 180 -21.81 -10.85 -1.28
CA GLN A 180 -21.30 -12.22 -1.40
C GLN A 180 -20.98 -12.88 -0.06
N THR A 181 -21.05 -12.14 1.05
CA THR A 181 -20.97 -12.68 2.41
C THR A 181 -22.34 -13.20 2.84
N PRO A 182 -22.50 -14.50 3.14
CA PRO A 182 -23.76 -15.07 3.63
C PRO A 182 -24.13 -14.58 5.04
#